data_AF-A0A3P1ZXZ1-F1
#
_entry.id   AF-A0A3P1ZXZ1-F1
#
_cell.length_a   1.000
_cell.length_b   1.000
_cell.length_c   1.000
_cell.angle_alpha   90.00
_cell.angle_beta   90.00
_cell.angle_gamma   90.00
#
_symmetry.space_group_name_H-M   'P 1'
#
loop_
_entity.id
_entity.type
_entity.pdbx_description
1 polymer ?
#
loop_
_entity_poly.entity_id
_entity_poly.type
_entity_poly.pdbx_seq_one_letter_code
_entity_poly.pdbx_strand_id
1 'polypeptide(L)'
;MKTDMPRRLSSEEINALPQFRYDGPVHVVRSCEQWQAALPDVRSTRLLGFDTETRPSFRKGKRNAPALVQLATARAVYLIQLSALPFGPHLAEILANPLQIKAGVGIRDDMCDLTRLHDFEPAGLTDLGGVARAHKLPCHGLRSMAAHFFGWRISKGSQCSNWDLAELTPRQIVYAATDAWIGRLLFLRMCELGLIPACPAGVEACLPQGAEAEEEG
;
A
#
# COMPACT_ATOMS: atom_id res chain seq x y z
N MET A 1 6.01 -35.09 -7.15
CA MET A 1 6.78 -33.89 -7.56
C MET A 1 7.24 -33.18 -6.30
N LYS A 2 8.55 -32.96 -6.13
CA LYS A 2 9.05 -32.07 -5.08
C LYS A 2 8.65 -30.65 -5.51
N THR A 3 7.67 -30.05 -4.85
CA THR A 3 7.36 -28.64 -5.05
C THR A 3 8.57 -27.88 -4.55
N ASP A 4 9.38 -27.36 -5.46
CA ASP A 4 10.56 -26.59 -5.12
C ASP A 4 10.08 -25.39 -4.29
N MET A 5 10.49 -25.31 -3.02
CA MET A 5 10.07 -24.20 -2.19
C MET A 5 10.66 -22.93 -2.81
N PRO A 6 9.85 -21.90 -3.07
CA PRO A 6 10.35 -20.69 -3.69
C PRO A 6 11.50 -20.12 -2.87
N ARG A 7 12.65 -19.88 -3.52
CA ARG A 7 13.84 -19.31 -2.88
C ARG A 7 13.70 -17.80 -2.69
N ARG A 8 14.44 -17.25 -1.72
CA ARG A 8 14.56 -15.80 -1.53
C ARG A 8 15.39 -15.19 -2.65
N LEU A 9 14.85 -14.18 -3.34
CA LEU A 9 15.62 -13.38 -4.29
C LEU A 9 16.62 -12.46 -3.56
N SER A 10 17.83 -12.36 -4.08
CA SER A 10 18.86 -11.43 -3.62
C SER A 10 18.50 -9.98 -4.01
N SER A 11 19.17 -9.01 -3.39
CA SER A 11 18.99 -7.60 -3.76
C SER A 11 19.37 -7.33 -5.22
N GLU A 12 20.41 -8.01 -5.72
CA GLU A 12 20.89 -7.90 -7.10
C GLU A 12 19.86 -8.47 -8.09
N GLU A 13 19.30 -9.64 -7.78
CA GLU A 13 18.27 -10.27 -8.60
C GLU A 13 17.03 -9.38 -8.68
N ILE A 14 16.58 -8.83 -7.54
CA ILE A 14 15.46 -7.88 -7.55
C ILE A 14 15.83 -6.62 -8.34
N ASN A 15 17.09 -6.16 -8.29
CA ASN A 15 17.54 -4.98 -9.02
C ASN A 15 17.53 -5.15 -10.54
N ALA A 16 17.69 -6.38 -11.03
CA ALA A 16 17.66 -6.72 -12.45
C ALA A 16 16.24 -6.83 -13.02
N LEU A 17 15.21 -6.90 -12.17
CA LEU A 17 13.81 -6.98 -12.62
C LEU A 17 13.31 -5.65 -13.23
N PRO A 18 12.35 -5.70 -14.17
CA PRO A 18 11.72 -4.52 -14.73
C PRO A 18 11.14 -3.64 -13.64
N GLN A 19 11.36 -2.32 -13.76
CA GLN A 19 10.87 -1.37 -12.77
C GLN A 19 9.37 -1.15 -12.97
N PHE A 20 8.57 -1.43 -11.94
CA PHE A 20 7.16 -1.08 -11.92
C PHE A 20 6.94 0.27 -11.23
N ARG A 21 6.03 1.06 -11.80
CA ARG A 21 5.49 2.30 -11.22
C ARG A 21 4.01 2.32 -11.51
N TYR A 22 3.21 2.72 -10.54
CA TYR A 22 1.82 3.02 -10.81
C TYR A 22 1.72 4.27 -11.70
N ASP A 23 0.98 4.16 -12.80
CA ASP A 23 0.80 5.18 -13.84
C ASP A 23 -0.67 5.64 -13.99
N GLY A 24 -1.58 5.06 -13.20
CA GLY A 24 -2.99 5.45 -13.18
C GLY A 24 -3.26 6.76 -12.42
N PRO A 25 -4.55 7.13 -12.25
CA PRO A 25 -4.94 8.35 -11.56
C PRO A 25 -4.45 8.40 -10.11
N VAL A 26 -3.82 9.52 -9.73
CA VAL A 26 -3.40 9.82 -8.35
C VAL A 26 -4.00 11.15 -7.90
N HIS A 27 -4.66 11.13 -6.75
CA HIS A 27 -5.27 12.33 -6.14
C HIS A 27 -4.56 12.65 -4.83
N VAL A 28 -3.84 13.78 -4.80
CA VAL A 28 -3.27 14.31 -3.55
C VAL A 28 -4.34 15.11 -2.82
N VAL A 29 -4.71 14.65 -1.63
CA VAL A 29 -5.79 15.23 -0.82
C VAL A 29 -5.18 16.08 0.30
N ARG A 30 -5.41 17.39 0.23
CA ARG A 30 -4.91 18.43 1.14
C ARG A 30 -6.00 19.34 1.70
N SER A 31 -7.25 19.19 1.26
CA SER A 31 -8.38 19.98 1.73
C SER A 31 -9.63 19.13 1.92
N CYS A 32 -10.58 19.66 2.70
CA CYS A 32 -11.88 19.01 2.91
C CYS A 32 -12.65 18.82 1.59
N GLU A 33 -12.56 19.78 0.66
CA GLU A 33 -13.22 19.69 -0.66
C GLU A 33 -12.64 18.55 -1.50
N GLN A 34 -11.30 18.43 -1.57
CA GLN A 34 -10.65 17.32 -2.26
C GLN A 34 -11.01 15.98 -1.62
N TRP A 35 -11.14 15.94 -0.29
CA TRP A 35 -11.56 14.73 0.40
C TRP A 35 -13.01 14.37 0.10
N GLN A 36 -13.92 15.35 0.11
CA GLN A 36 -15.31 15.16 -0.30
C GLN A 36 -15.43 14.61 -1.73
N ALA A 37 -14.58 15.07 -2.65
CA ALA A 37 -14.52 14.54 -4.02
C ALA A 37 -13.99 13.09 -4.08
N ALA A 38 -13.09 12.69 -3.17
CA ALA A 38 -12.55 11.34 -3.08
C ALA A 38 -13.50 10.34 -2.40
N LEU A 39 -14.32 10.81 -1.43
CA LEU A 39 -15.15 9.96 -0.59
C LEU A 39 -16.06 8.98 -1.36
N PRO A 40 -16.73 9.35 -2.46
CA PRO A 40 -17.58 8.42 -3.20
C PRO A 40 -16.84 7.15 -3.63
N ASP A 41 -15.65 7.27 -4.22
CA ASP A 41 -14.86 6.11 -4.67
C ASP A 41 -14.31 5.30 -3.50
N VAL A 42 -13.72 6.00 -2.51
CA VAL A 42 -13.08 5.33 -1.37
C VAL A 42 -14.12 4.59 -0.53
N ARG A 43 -15.32 5.16 -0.31
CA ARG A 43 -16.39 4.52 0.47
C ARG A 43 -17.08 3.37 -0.27
N SER A 44 -17.18 3.42 -1.60
CA SER A 44 -17.74 2.30 -2.37
C SER A 44 -16.77 1.14 -2.55
N THR A 45 -15.46 1.37 -2.39
CA THR A 45 -14.43 0.37 -2.59
C THR A 45 -14.37 -0.61 -1.42
N ARG A 46 -14.50 -1.92 -1.70
CA ARG A 46 -14.40 -2.98 -0.68
C ARG A 46 -12.98 -3.39 -0.32
N LEU A 47 -12.02 -3.23 -1.23
CA LEU A 47 -10.62 -3.58 -1.01
C LEU A 47 -9.74 -2.38 -1.33
N LEU A 48 -9.17 -1.82 -0.26
CA LEU A 48 -8.23 -0.71 -0.30
C LEU A 48 -6.82 -1.27 -0.12
N GLY A 49 -5.93 -0.95 -1.07
CA GLY A 49 -4.50 -1.01 -0.78
C GLY A 49 -4.16 0.10 0.19
N PHE A 50 -3.39 -0.20 1.22
CA PHE A 50 -3.09 0.71 2.32
C PHE A 50 -1.59 0.75 2.58
N ASP A 51 -1.08 1.95 2.76
CA ASP A 51 0.24 2.19 3.33
C ASP A 51 0.27 3.55 4.07
N THR A 52 1.34 3.81 4.82
CA THR A 52 1.59 5.14 5.39
C THR A 52 3.03 5.59 5.22
N GLU A 53 3.24 6.90 5.25
CA GLU A 53 4.59 7.46 5.31
C GLU A 53 4.76 8.34 6.54
N THR A 54 5.89 8.14 7.23
CA THR A 54 6.27 8.93 8.41
C THR A 54 7.48 9.77 8.07
N ARG A 55 7.59 10.95 8.69
CA ARG A 55 8.83 11.71 8.63
C ARG A 55 9.94 10.89 9.32
N PRO A 56 11.15 10.78 8.74
CA PRO A 56 12.26 10.11 9.41
C PRO A 56 12.63 10.80 10.72
N SER A 57 12.93 10.00 11.75
CA SER A 57 13.45 10.46 13.03
C SER A 57 14.90 10.01 13.20
N PHE A 58 15.80 10.97 13.41
CA PHE A 58 17.22 10.70 13.67
C PHE A 58 17.53 10.49 15.16
N ARG A 59 16.48 10.50 16.02
CA ARG A 59 16.61 10.24 17.46
C ARG A 59 16.14 8.83 17.78
N LYS A 60 17.04 8.02 18.32
CA LYS A 60 16.76 6.64 18.74
C LYS A 60 15.58 6.60 19.71
N GLY A 61 14.56 5.81 19.39
CA GLY A 61 13.35 5.63 20.22
C GLY A 61 12.21 6.64 19.97
N LYS A 62 12.39 7.67 19.15
CA LYS A 62 11.30 8.60 18.78
C LYS A 62 10.73 8.22 17.42
N ARG A 63 9.46 7.77 17.39
CA ARG A 63 8.70 7.50 16.17
C ARG A 63 7.81 8.71 15.90
N ASN A 64 7.90 9.28 14.69
CA ASN A 64 7.07 10.41 14.31
C ASN A 64 5.67 9.91 13.93
N ALA A 65 4.67 10.78 14.08
CA ALA A 65 3.35 10.51 13.55
C ALA A 65 3.38 10.32 12.02
N PRO A 66 2.47 9.51 11.46
CA PRO A 66 2.22 9.45 10.03
C PRO A 66 1.95 10.85 9.47
N ALA A 67 2.59 11.15 8.34
CA ALA A 67 2.43 12.40 7.60
C ALA A 67 1.57 12.21 6.34
N LEU A 68 1.48 10.98 5.84
CA LEU A 68 0.70 10.62 4.66
C LEU A 68 0.01 9.28 4.90
N VAL A 69 -1.26 9.18 4.49
CA VAL A 69 -1.99 7.92 4.37
C VAL A 69 -2.24 7.68 2.89
N GLN A 70 -2.00 6.46 2.42
CA GLN A 70 -2.26 6.07 1.03
C GLN A 70 -3.39 5.06 0.95
N LEU A 71 -4.35 5.31 0.06
CA LEU A 71 -5.48 4.43 -0.20
C LEU A 71 -5.60 4.15 -1.70
N ALA A 72 -5.34 2.92 -2.12
CA ALA A 72 -5.48 2.48 -3.50
C ALA A 72 -6.83 1.77 -3.70
N THR A 73 -7.67 2.30 -4.60
CA THR A 73 -8.90 1.64 -5.06
C THR A 73 -8.63 0.81 -6.31
N ALA A 74 -9.66 0.33 -7.00
CA ALA A 74 -9.49 -0.25 -8.34
C ALA A 74 -9.23 0.81 -9.43
N ARG A 75 -9.57 2.08 -9.15
CA ARG A 75 -9.63 3.16 -10.13
C ARG A 75 -8.54 4.21 -9.97
N ALA A 76 -8.13 4.47 -8.74
CA ALA A 76 -7.22 5.56 -8.42
C ALA A 76 -6.46 5.29 -7.11
N VAL A 77 -5.42 6.09 -6.87
CA VAL A 77 -4.75 6.15 -5.58
C VAL A 77 -4.93 7.52 -4.94
N TYR A 78 -5.34 7.53 -3.68
CA TYR A 78 -5.55 8.74 -2.88
C TYR A 78 -4.43 8.88 -1.87
N LEU A 79 -3.77 10.04 -1.89
CA LEU A 79 -2.66 10.38 -0.98
C LEU A 79 -3.15 11.47 -0.01
N ILE A 80 -3.57 11.07 1.19
CA ILE A 80 -4.13 11.96 2.20
C ILE A 80 -2.99 12.54 3.05
N GLN A 81 -2.67 13.81 2.81
CA GLN A 81 -1.53 14.47 3.44
C GLN A 81 -1.95 15.10 4.78
N LEU A 82 -1.57 14.44 5.88
CA LEU A 82 -2.03 14.76 7.24
C LEU A 82 -1.50 16.10 7.77
N SER A 83 -0.41 16.61 7.20
CA SER A 83 0.11 17.95 7.52
C SER A 83 -0.76 19.09 6.98
N ALA A 84 -1.55 18.85 5.93
CA ALA A 84 -2.43 19.84 5.30
C ALA A 84 -3.91 19.61 5.63
N LEU A 85 -4.32 18.34 5.68
CA LEU A 85 -5.66 17.91 6.08
C LEU A 85 -5.53 17.04 7.33
N PRO A 86 -5.74 17.60 8.54
CA PRO A 86 -5.63 16.84 9.78
C PRO A 86 -6.51 15.59 9.76
N PHE A 87 -6.01 14.53 10.40
CA PHE A 87 -6.77 13.28 10.53
C PHE A 87 -8.13 13.56 11.18
N GLY A 88 -9.21 13.17 10.51
CA GLY A 88 -10.57 13.46 10.92
C GLY A 88 -11.52 12.26 10.82
N PRO A 89 -12.80 12.46 11.20
CA PRO A 89 -13.77 11.37 11.37
C PRO A 89 -14.01 10.56 10.11
N HIS A 90 -13.98 11.18 8.92
CA HIS A 90 -14.19 10.46 7.68
C HIS A 90 -13.11 9.41 7.37
N LEU A 91 -11.84 9.72 7.64
CA LEU A 91 -10.76 8.75 7.49
C LEU A 91 -10.85 7.69 8.59
N ALA A 92 -11.15 8.11 9.82
CA ALA A 92 -11.39 7.20 10.95
C ALA A 92 -12.47 6.15 10.63
N GLU A 93 -13.62 6.58 10.10
CA GLU A 93 -14.74 5.73 9.68
C GLU A 93 -14.31 4.69 8.65
N ILE A 94 -13.53 5.08 7.63
CA ILE A 94 -13.03 4.17 6.58
C ILE A 94 -12.08 3.12 7.19
N LEU A 95 -11.16 3.55 8.05
CA LEU A 95 -10.19 2.65 8.69
C LEU A 95 -10.86 1.73 9.74
N ALA A 96 -11.94 2.18 10.37
CA ALA A 96 -12.75 1.41 11.31
C ALA A 96 -13.82 0.52 10.66
N ASN A 97 -14.04 0.63 9.34
CA ASN A 97 -15.08 -0.14 8.67
C ASN A 97 -14.67 -1.62 8.45
N PRO A 98 -15.32 -2.61 9.08
CA PRO A 98 -14.98 -4.03 8.90
C PRO A 98 -15.36 -4.58 7.52
N LEU A 99 -16.26 -3.91 6.80
CA LEU A 99 -16.70 -4.31 5.46
C LEU A 99 -15.72 -3.85 4.36
N GLN A 100 -14.77 -2.98 4.71
CA GLN A 100 -13.70 -2.55 3.82
C GLN A 100 -12.38 -3.17 4.28
N ILE A 101 -11.80 -3.99 3.40
CA ILE A 101 -10.49 -4.57 3.62
C ILE A 101 -9.43 -3.50 3.36
N LYS A 102 -8.49 -3.34 4.30
CA LYS A 102 -7.27 -2.58 4.13
C LYS A 102 -6.10 -3.56 4.05
N ALA A 103 -5.47 -3.65 2.89
CA ALA A 103 -4.39 -4.58 2.62
C ALA A 103 -3.06 -3.84 2.43
N GLY A 104 -2.07 -4.21 3.25
CA GLY A 104 -0.76 -3.57 3.26
C GLY A 104 0.28 -4.43 3.98
N VAL A 105 1.49 -3.91 4.13
CA VAL A 105 2.58 -4.59 4.85
C VAL A 105 2.90 -3.80 6.10
N GLY A 106 2.87 -4.44 7.28
CA GLY A 106 3.12 -3.73 8.54
C GLY A 106 1.92 -2.90 9.04
N ILE A 107 0.75 -3.04 8.40
CA ILE A 107 -0.46 -2.25 8.66
C ILE A 107 -0.87 -2.15 10.14
N ARG A 108 -0.61 -3.17 10.96
CA ARG A 108 -0.96 -3.13 12.39
C ARG A 108 -0.17 -2.07 13.14
N ASP A 109 1.11 -1.92 12.81
CA ASP A 109 1.96 -0.90 13.42
C ASP A 109 1.53 0.48 12.96
N ASP A 110 1.17 0.64 11.69
CA ASP A 110 0.68 1.92 11.13
C ASP A 110 -0.64 2.35 11.79
N MET A 111 -1.58 1.42 11.95
CA MET A 111 -2.86 1.68 12.61
C MET A 111 -2.67 2.10 14.07
N CYS A 112 -1.73 1.48 14.79
CA CYS A 112 -1.38 1.86 16.17
C CYS A 112 -0.84 3.29 16.27
N ASP A 113 -0.17 3.80 15.24
CA ASP A 113 0.25 5.19 15.21
C ASP A 113 -0.91 6.13 14.84
N LEU A 114 -1.76 5.74 13.90
CA LEU A 114 -2.90 6.54 13.48
C LEU A 114 -3.93 6.72 14.60
N THR A 115 -4.15 5.71 15.44
CA THR A 115 -5.06 5.81 16.60
C THR A 115 -4.57 6.79 17.67
N ARG A 116 -3.30 7.22 17.62
CA ARG A 116 -2.78 8.29 18.48
C ARG A 116 -3.14 9.69 17.96
N LEU A 117 -3.54 9.80 16.70
CA LEU A 117 -3.95 11.06 16.07
C LEU A 117 -5.45 11.30 16.21
N HIS A 118 -6.24 10.24 16.28
CA HIS A 118 -7.69 10.31 16.42
C HIS A 118 -8.20 9.01 17.04
N ASP A 119 -9.23 9.09 17.88
CA ASP A 119 -9.85 7.92 18.48
C ASP A 119 -10.66 7.14 17.45
N PHE A 120 -10.33 5.86 17.25
CA PHE A 120 -11.08 4.89 16.47
C PHE A 120 -10.56 3.47 16.72
N GLU A 121 -11.37 2.46 16.41
CA GLU A 121 -10.95 1.06 16.44
C GLU A 121 -10.69 0.56 15.01
N PRO A 122 -9.44 0.26 14.63
CA PRO A 122 -9.13 -0.25 13.30
C PRO A 122 -9.79 -1.61 13.03
N ALA A 123 -10.42 -1.77 11.87
CA ALA A 123 -11.06 -3.03 11.47
C ALA A 123 -10.69 -3.43 10.04
N GLY A 124 -11.04 -4.64 9.59
CA GLY A 124 -10.83 -5.06 8.20
C GLY A 124 -9.37 -5.09 7.73
N LEU A 125 -8.42 -5.32 8.64
CA LEU A 125 -6.99 -5.25 8.33
C LEU A 125 -6.46 -6.58 7.79
N THR A 126 -5.69 -6.53 6.71
CA THR A 126 -4.91 -7.68 6.20
C THR A 126 -3.43 -7.31 6.10
N ASP A 127 -2.61 -7.86 6.99
CA ASP A 127 -1.15 -7.74 6.94
C ASP A 127 -0.57 -8.80 6.02
N LEU A 128 -0.20 -8.40 4.80
CA LEU A 128 0.31 -9.27 3.76
C LEU A 128 1.68 -9.88 4.12
N GLY A 129 2.50 -9.15 4.87
CA GLY A 129 3.75 -9.69 5.40
C GLY A 129 3.51 -10.75 6.49
N GLY A 130 2.44 -10.58 7.27
CA GLY A 130 1.92 -11.61 8.19
C GLY A 130 1.43 -12.86 7.47
N VAL A 131 0.62 -12.70 6.42
CA VAL A 131 0.14 -13.81 5.58
C VAL A 131 1.31 -14.58 4.96
N ALA A 132 2.27 -13.87 4.37
CA ALA A 132 3.44 -14.49 3.77
C ALA A 132 4.27 -15.31 4.79
N ARG A 133 4.42 -14.80 6.02
CA ARG A 133 5.07 -15.54 7.12
C ARG A 133 4.30 -16.80 7.51
N ALA A 134 2.98 -16.71 7.65
CA ALA A 134 2.14 -17.85 8.01
C ALA A 134 2.25 -18.99 6.98
N HIS A 135 2.38 -18.65 5.70
CA HIS A 135 2.60 -19.60 4.60
C HIS A 135 4.07 -19.96 4.35
N LYS A 136 4.99 -19.57 5.25
CA LYS A 136 6.44 -19.86 5.16
C LYS A 136 7.08 -19.41 3.84
N LEU A 137 6.58 -18.33 3.25
CA LEU A 137 7.18 -17.73 2.07
C LEU A 137 8.55 -17.13 2.43
N PRO A 138 9.51 -17.07 1.50
CA PRO A 138 10.85 -16.52 1.76
C PRO A 138 10.89 -14.98 1.83
N CYS A 139 9.77 -14.31 1.56
CA CYS A 139 9.66 -12.86 1.40
C CYS A 139 8.45 -12.31 2.15
N HIS A 140 8.62 -11.17 2.83
CA HIS A 140 7.59 -10.59 3.70
C HIS A 140 7.46 -9.07 3.58
N GLY A 141 8.42 -8.41 2.93
CA GLY A 141 8.37 -6.97 2.68
C GLY A 141 7.76 -6.68 1.32
N LEU A 142 7.09 -5.54 1.18
CA LEU A 142 6.36 -5.14 -0.03
C LEU A 142 7.20 -5.32 -1.30
N ARG A 143 8.40 -4.74 -1.34
CA ARG A 143 9.34 -4.86 -2.49
C ARG A 143 9.73 -6.31 -2.81
N SER A 144 10.01 -7.11 -1.79
CA SER A 144 10.40 -8.51 -1.99
C SER A 144 9.22 -9.37 -2.45
N MET A 145 8.01 -9.07 -2.00
CA MET A 145 6.80 -9.74 -2.45
C MET A 145 6.42 -9.30 -3.86
N ALA A 146 6.55 -8.02 -4.21
CA ALA A 146 6.35 -7.55 -5.58
C ALA A 146 7.26 -8.27 -6.58
N ALA A 147 8.55 -8.43 -6.22
CA ALA A 147 9.49 -9.21 -7.01
C ALA A 147 9.11 -10.68 -7.11
N HIS A 148 8.67 -11.28 -6.00
CA HIS A 148 8.34 -12.70 -5.93
C HIS A 148 7.06 -13.06 -6.69
N PHE A 149 5.99 -12.26 -6.54
CA PHE A 149 4.68 -12.56 -7.08
C PHE A 149 4.47 -12.03 -8.50
N PHE A 150 5.16 -10.95 -8.89
CA PHE A 150 4.95 -10.28 -10.17
C PHE A 150 6.21 -10.15 -11.03
N GLY A 151 7.40 -10.49 -10.50
CA GLY A 151 8.65 -10.27 -11.22
C GLY A 151 8.99 -8.80 -11.40
N TRP A 152 8.50 -7.92 -10.50
CA TRP A 152 8.72 -6.48 -10.60
C TRP A 152 9.65 -5.93 -9.51
N ARG A 153 10.41 -4.90 -9.89
CA ARG A 153 11.13 -4.06 -8.95
C ARG A 153 10.35 -2.77 -8.69
N ILE A 154 10.02 -2.52 -7.43
CA ILE A 154 9.57 -1.20 -6.97
C ILE A 154 10.72 -0.41 -6.34
N SER A 155 10.64 0.91 -6.43
CA SER A 155 11.65 1.85 -5.93
C SER A 155 11.72 1.82 -4.40
N LYS A 156 12.89 2.15 -3.82
CA LYS A 156 13.03 2.52 -2.39
C LYS A 156 13.24 4.03 -2.19
N GLY A 157 13.27 4.78 -3.29
CA GLY A 157 13.94 6.08 -3.36
C GLY A 157 13.33 7.19 -2.53
N SER A 158 12.09 7.04 -2.05
CA SER A 158 11.41 8.06 -1.25
C SER A 158 11.06 7.60 0.17
N GLN A 159 11.35 6.35 0.54
CA GLN A 159 10.99 5.79 1.84
C GLN A 159 11.52 6.63 3.01
N CYS A 160 12.75 7.13 2.90
CA CYS A 160 13.39 7.98 3.91
C CYS A 160 13.32 9.48 3.57
N SER A 161 12.35 9.89 2.75
CA SER A 161 12.20 11.30 2.34
C SER A 161 11.53 12.16 3.43
N ASN A 162 11.58 13.48 3.28
CA ASN A 162 10.79 14.35 4.13
C ASN A 162 9.32 14.35 3.64
N TRP A 163 8.46 13.59 4.31
CA TRP A 163 7.02 13.50 4.01
C TRP A 163 6.18 14.62 4.63
N ASP A 164 6.81 15.50 5.39
CA ASP A 164 6.18 16.66 6.05
C ASP A 164 6.33 17.96 5.22
N LEU A 165 6.64 17.83 3.93
CA LEU A 165 6.70 18.97 3.01
C LEU A 165 5.31 19.51 2.73
N ALA A 166 5.19 20.83 2.56
CA ALA A 166 3.93 21.46 2.13
C ALA A 166 3.45 20.86 0.79
N GLU A 167 4.38 20.65 -0.14
CA GLU A 167 4.13 20.00 -1.42
C GLU A 167 4.99 18.76 -1.59
N LEU A 168 4.34 17.63 -1.87
CA LEU A 168 4.99 16.40 -2.28
C LEU A 168 5.58 16.55 -3.69
N THR A 169 6.80 16.08 -3.87
CA THR A 169 7.44 16.02 -5.18
C THR A 169 6.76 14.96 -6.07
N PRO A 170 6.85 15.08 -7.42
CA PRO A 170 6.33 14.04 -8.32
C PRO A 170 6.87 12.63 -8.01
N ARG A 171 8.13 12.54 -7.61
CA ARG A 171 8.77 11.27 -7.21
C ARG A 171 8.16 10.68 -5.94
N GLN A 172 7.81 11.50 -4.96
CA GLN A 172 7.12 11.06 -3.74
C GLN A 172 5.70 10.58 -4.06
N ILE A 173 4.98 11.32 -4.92
CA ILE A 173 3.62 10.97 -5.34
C ILE A 173 3.62 9.59 -6.02
N VAL A 174 4.46 9.37 -7.03
CA VAL A 174 4.53 8.08 -7.75
C VAL A 174 4.96 6.96 -6.81
N TYR A 175 5.94 7.21 -5.93
CA TYR A 175 6.39 6.23 -4.95
C TYR A 175 5.25 5.79 -4.02
N ALA A 176 4.61 6.74 -3.34
CA ALA A 176 3.55 6.46 -2.37
C ALA A 176 2.33 5.81 -3.03
N ALA A 177 2.00 6.25 -4.25
CA ALA A 177 0.92 5.65 -5.02
C ALA A 177 1.23 4.19 -5.39
N THR A 178 2.47 3.91 -5.81
CA THR A 178 2.92 2.57 -6.16
C THR A 178 2.85 1.62 -4.96
N ASP A 179 3.25 2.05 -3.77
CA ASP A 179 3.30 1.16 -2.60
C ASP A 179 1.89 0.70 -2.19
N ALA A 180 0.93 1.62 -2.07
CA ALA A 180 -0.46 1.25 -1.78
C ALA A 180 -1.09 0.39 -2.89
N TRP A 181 -0.83 0.72 -4.16
CA TRP A 181 -1.32 -0.07 -5.30
C TRP A 181 -0.79 -1.50 -5.27
N ILE A 182 0.51 -1.68 -5.01
CA ILE A 182 1.12 -3.01 -4.90
C ILE A 182 0.56 -3.79 -3.71
N GLY A 183 0.27 -3.14 -2.59
CA GLY A 183 -0.43 -3.77 -1.47
C GLY A 183 -1.78 -4.36 -1.90
N ARG A 184 -2.55 -3.60 -2.68
CA ARG A 184 -3.82 -4.09 -3.26
C ARG A 184 -3.62 -5.27 -4.21
N LEU A 185 -2.67 -5.19 -5.14
CA LEU A 185 -2.40 -6.28 -6.10
C LEU A 185 -1.92 -7.56 -5.39
N LEU A 186 -1.05 -7.43 -4.39
CA LEU A 186 -0.58 -8.56 -3.60
C LEU A 186 -1.73 -9.29 -2.90
N PHE A 187 -2.68 -8.55 -2.32
CA PHE A 187 -3.87 -9.16 -1.72
C PHE A 187 -4.64 -10.00 -2.74
N LEU A 188 -4.95 -9.42 -3.90
CA LEU A 188 -5.67 -10.11 -4.98
C LEU A 188 -4.92 -11.38 -5.42
N ARG A 189 -3.61 -11.25 -5.64
CA ARG A 189 -2.76 -12.37 -6.04
C ARG A 189 -2.68 -13.47 -4.98
N MET A 190 -2.65 -13.11 -3.70
CA MET A 190 -2.66 -14.06 -2.59
C MET A 190 -4.01 -14.78 -2.47
N CYS A 191 -5.14 -14.12 -2.79
CA CYS A 191 -6.44 -14.78 -2.89
C CYS A 191 -6.48 -15.80 -4.05
N GLU A 192 -5.99 -15.43 -5.24
CA GLU A 192 -5.93 -16.35 -6.40
C GLU A 192 -5.12 -17.61 -6.11
N LEU A 193 -4.05 -17.47 -5.32
CA LEU A 193 -3.16 -18.56 -4.91
C LEU A 193 -3.67 -19.33 -3.68
N GLY A 194 -4.83 -18.96 -3.11
CA GLY A 194 -5.40 -19.61 -1.93
C GLY A 194 -4.63 -19.36 -0.63
N LEU A 195 -3.77 -18.33 -0.58
CA LEU A 195 -3.02 -17.91 0.62
C LEU A 195 -3.89 -17.05 1.55
N ILE A 196 -4.91 -16.40 1.01
CA ILE A 196 -5.94 -15.70 1.75
C ILE A 196 -7.27 -16.36 1.38
N PRO A 197 -8.16 -16.66 2.34
CA PRO A 197 -9.50 -17.17 2.04
C PRO A 197 -10.19 -16.31 0.99
N ALA A 198 -11.01 -16.95 0.15
CA ALA A 198 -11.61 -16.33 -1.03
C ALA A 198 -12.20 -14.95 -0.73
N CYS A 199 -11.94 -14.01 -1.64
CA CYS A 199 -12.31 -12.62 -1.49
C CYS A 199 -13.83 -12.48 -1.29
N PRO A 200 -14.31 -11.63 -0.37
CA PRO A 200 -15.74 -11.39 -0.22
C PRO A 200 -16.37 -10.98 -1.55
N ALA A 201 -17.62 -11.43 -1.80
CA ALA A 201 -18.35 -11.07 -3.02
C ALA A 201 -18.34 -9.54 -3.25
N GLY A 202 -18.06 -9.12 -4.49
CA GLY A 202 -18.06 -7.70 -4.88
C GLY A 202 -16.71 -6.99 -4.80
N VAL A 203 -15.58 -7.69 -4.69
CA VAL A 203 -14.25 -7.08 -4.91
C VAL A 203 -13.91 -7.16 -6.40
N GLU A 204 -13.69 -6.00 -7.02
CA GLU A 204 -13.18 -5.93 -8.39
C GLU A 204 -11.75 -6.48 -8.42
N ALA A 205 -11.55 -7.61 -9.09
CA ALA A 205 -10.25 -8.17 -9.39
C ALA A 205 -9.80 -7.63 -10.75
N CYS A 206 -8.96 -6.59 -10.74
CA CYS A 206 -8.24 -6.17 -11.93
C CYS A 206 -6.75 -6.24 -11.58
N LEU A 207 -6.14 -7.40 -11.81
CA LEU A 207 -4.69 -7.47 -11.88
C LEU A 207 -4.27 -6.89 -13.23
N PRO A 208 -3.25 -6.02 -13.30
CA PRO A 208 -2.73 -5.60 -14.58
C PRO A 208 -2.26 -6.85 -15.35
N GLN A 209 -2.73 -6.98 -16.59
CA GLN A 209 -2.16 -7.94 -17.53
C GLN A 209 -0.68 -7.59 -17.70
N GLY A 210 0.18 -8.60 -17.70
CA GLY A 210 1.64 -8.43 -17.60
C GLY A 210 2.14 -7.30 -18.49
N ALA A 211 2.97 -6.42 -17.92
CA ALA A 211 3.69 -5.43 -18.69
C ALA A 211 4.48 -6.18 -19.78
N GLU A 212 4.04 -6.08 -21.03
CA GLU A 212 4.89 -6.40 -22.17
C GLU A 212 6.08 -5.47 -22.05
N ALA A 213 7.24 -6.04 -21.74
CA ALA A 213 8.48 -5.28 -21.73
C ALA A 213 8.70 -4.82 -23.17
N GLU A 214 8.57 -3.51 -23.41
CA GLU A 214 9.08 -2.91 -24.64
C GLU A 214 10.58 -3.19 -24.69
N GLU A 215 10.98 -4.15 -25.54
CA GLU A 215 12.35 -4.28 -26.01
C GLU A 215 12.61 -3.09 -26.94
N GLU A 216 13.26 -2.04 -26.42
CA GLU A 216 13.89 -1.04 -27.27
C GLU A 216 15.13 -1.66 -27.95
N GLY A 217 15.09 -1.67 -29.29
CA GLY A 217 16.20 -2.03 -30.17
C GLY A 217 17.15 -0.88 -30.48
#